data_AF-A0A930AU58-F1
#
_entry.id   AF-A0A930AU58-F1
#
_cell.length_a   1.000
_cell.length_b   1.000
_cell.length_c   1.000
_cell.angle_alpha   90.00
_cell.angle_beta   90.00
_cell.angle_gamma   90.00
#
_symmetry.space_group_name_H-M   'P 1'
#
loop_
_entity.id
_entity.type
_entity.pdbx_description
1 polymer ?
#
loop_
_entity_poly.entity_id
_entity_poly.type
_entity_poly.pdbx_seq_one_letter_code
_entity_poly.pdbx_strand_id
1 'polypeptide(L)'
;QDVSAKDVFDLAKQNDPLALIVIRHFSKYLGIACSHVANMLNPSFIVIGGGVSAAGEFLLEGVRKEYEQLVFPQVRETTHLRLAELGNDAGVIGAASLVLLKD
;
A
#
# COMPACT_ATOMS: atom_id res chain seq x y z
N GLN A 1 -15.28 -22.64 -6.69
CA GLN A 1 -15.56 -21.39 -5.98
C GLN A 1 -14.34 -20.52 -6.14
N ASP A 2 -14.51 -19.29 -6.60
CA ASP A 2 -13.42 -18.33 -6.74
C ASP A 2 -13.25 -17.56 -5.43
N VAL A 3 -12.02 -17.50 -4.91
CA VAL A 3 -11.66 -16.71 -3.73
C VAL A 3 -11.00 -15.43 -4.22
N SER A 4 -11.54 -14.29 -3.83
CA SER A 4 -11.00 -12.97 -4.18
C SER A 4 -10.13 -12.41 -3.05
N ALA A 5 -9.29 -11.42 -3.39
CA ALA A 5 -8.55 -10.68 -2.37
C ALA A 5 -9.49 -10.01 -1.34
N LYS A 6 -10.66 -9.54 -1.79
CA LYS A 6 -11.67 -8.94 -0.92
C LYS A 6 -12.14 -9.95 0.14
N ASP A 7 -12.41 -11.20 -0.25
CA ASP A 7 -12.85 -12.23 0.69
C ASP A 7 -11.79 -12.47 1.78
N VAL A 8 -10.51 -12.50 1.41
CA VAL A 8 -9.41 -12.66 2.37
C VAL A 8 -9.34 -11.48 3.33
N PHE A 9 -9.44 -10.24 2.84
CA PHE A 9 -9.41 -9.05 3.72
C PHE A 9 -10.64 -8.99 4.63
N ASP A 10 -11.83 -9.32 4.13
CA ASP A 10 -13.07 -9.32 4.90
C ASP A 10 -13.05 -10.38 6.01
N LEU A 11 -12.52 -11.58 5.72
CA LEU A 11 -12.31 -12.64 6.72
C LEU A 11 -11.23 -12.27 7.74
N ALA A 12 -10.14 -11.64 7.31
CA ALA A 12 -9.07 -11.20 8.21
C ALA A 12 -9.58 -10.15 9.20
N LYS A 13 -10.45 -9.22 8.76
CA LYS A 13 -11.14 -8.26 9.64
C LYS A 13 -12.07 -8.93 10.65
N GLN A 14 -12.54 -10.13 10.37
CA GLN A 14 -13.33 -10.98 11.28
C GLN A 14 -12.46 -11.90 12.16
N ASN A 15 -11.14 -11.70 12.17
CA ASN A 15 -10.15 -12.52 12.89
C ASN A 15 -10.09 -14.00 12.43
N ASP A 16 -10.44 -14.29 11.18
CA ASP A 16 -10.21 -15.62 10.62
C ASP A 16 -8.70 -15.96 10.63
N PRO A 17 -8.29 -17.08 11.25
CA PRO A 17 -6.86 -17.40 11.40
C PRO A 17 -6.13 -17.59 10.08
N LEU A 18 -6.77 -18.18 9.07
CA LEU A 18 -6.16 -18.47 7.77
C LEU A 18 -5.98 -17.17 6.98
N ALA A 19 -7.01 -16.34 6.93
CA ALA A 19 -6.95 -15.03 6.30
C ALA A 19 -5.88 -14.14 6.93
N LEU A 20 -5.75 -14.15 8.27
CA LEU A 20 -4.69 -13.43 8.96
C LEU A 20 -3.28 -13.92 8.59
N ILE A 21 -3.09 -15.23 8.34
CA ILE A 21 -1.81 -15.75 7.84
C ILE A 21 -1.49 -15.14 6.47
N VAL A 22 -2.47 -15.14 5.56
CA VAL A 22 -2.30 -14.59 4.21
C VAL A 22 -1.99 -13.09 4.26
N ILE A 23 -2.76 -12.31 5.03
CA ILE A 23 -2.53 -10.87 5.17
C ILE A 23 -1.18 -10.56 5.82
N ARG A 24 -0.73 -11.31 6.83
CA ARG A 24 0.60 -11.13 7.41
C ARG A 24 1.70 -11.36 6.38
N HIS A 25 1.58 -12.42 5.59
CA HIS A 25 2.55 -12.72 4.53
C HIS A 25 2.57 -11.61 3.48
N PHE A 26 1.40 -11.17 3.02
CA PHE A 26 1.26 -10.07 2.08
C PHE A 26 1.90 -8.78 2.60
N SER A 27 1.54 -8.37 3.83
CA SER A 27 2.06 -7.14 4.46
C SER A 27 3.57 -7.16 4.63
N LYS A 28 4.16 -8.31 4.98
CA LYS A 28 5.61 -8.49 5.09
C LYS A 28 6.33 -8.15 3.80
N TYR A 29 5.95 -8.78 2.68
CA TYR A 29 6.65 -8.57 1.43
C TYR A 29 6.41 -7.17 0.83
N LEU A 30 5.20 -6.63 0.99
CA LEU A 30 4.92 -5.26 0.57
C LEU A 30 5.70 -4.25 1.42
N GLY A 31 5.78 -4.44 2.74
CA GLY A 31 6.57 -3.60 3.65
C GLY A 31 8.06 -3.62 3.32
N ILE A 32 8.63 -4.80 3.04
CA ILE A 32 10.01 -4.97 2.56
C ILE A 32 10.21 -4.16 1.26
N ALA A 33 9.34 -4.32 0.27
CA ALA A 33 9.45 -3.58 -0.98
C ALA A 33 9.41 -2.05 -0.77
N CYS A 34 8.47 -1.56 0.05
CA CYS A 34 8.38 -0.15 0.42
C CYS A 34 9.65 0.34 1.12
N SER A 35 10.25 -0.46 2.00
CA SER A 35 11.48 -0.08 2.72
C SER A 35 12.67 0.10 1.78
N HIS A 36 12.81 -0.77 0.78
CA HIS A 36 13.86 -0.65 -0.22
C HIS A 36 13.70 0.61 -1.07
N VAL A 37 12.47 0.90 -1.52
CA VAL A 37 12.16 2.12 -2.28
C VAL A 37 12.47 3.36 -1.43
N ALA A 38 12.04 3.39 -0.18
CA ALA A 38 12.26 4.51 0.71
C ALA A 38 13.76 4.74 0.99
N ASN A 39 14.51 3.69 1.34
CA ASN A 39 15.94 3.81 1.63
C ASN A 39 16.75 4.24 0.40
N MET A 40 16.32 3.85 -0.82
CA MET A 40 17.03 4.19 -2.05
C MET A 40 16.71 5.60 -2.57
N LEU A 41 15.45 6.04 -2.46
CA LEU A 41 14.96 7.25 -3.12
C LEU A 41 14.59 8.39 -2.16
N ASN A 42 14.36 8.10 -0.88
CA ASN A 42 13.86 9.02 0.14
C ASN A 42 12.70 9.93 -0.35
N PRO A 43 11.62 9.36 -0.94
CA PRO A 43 10.51 10.17 -1.44
C PRO A 43 9.65 10.69 -0.28
N SER A 44 8.96 11.83 -0.43
CA SER A 44 8.02 12.27 0.61
C SER A 44 6.87 11.28 0.85
N PHE A 45 6.41 10.60 -0.21
CA PHE A 45 5.30 9.67 -0.15
C PHE A 45 5.51 8.42 -0.99
N ILE A 46 5.02 7.29 -0.49
CA ILE A 46 4.76 6.06 -1.26
C ILE A 46 3.26 5.83 -1.22
N VAL A 47 2.61 5.88 -2.39
CA VAL A 47 1.15 5.77 -2.51
C VAL A 47 0.77 4.37 -3.00
N ILE A 48 -0.06 3.67 -2.23
CA ILE A 48 -0.52 2.30 -2.49
C ILE A 48 -1.94 2.35 -3.07
N GLY A 49 -2.08 1.91 -4.32
CA GLY A 49 -3.37 1.85 -5.03
C GLY A 49 -3.80 0.42 -5.38
N GLY A 50 -4.78 0.32 -6.28
CA GLY A 50 -5.34 -0.94 -6.77
C GLY A 50 -6.39 -1.55 -5.85
N GLY A 51 -6.99 -2.68 -6.24
CA GLY A 51 -8.14 -3.26 -5.53
C GLY A 51 -7.89 -3.62 -4.05
N VAL A 52 -6.63 -3.89 -3.68
CA VAL A 52 -6.25 -4.16 -2.28
C VAL A 52 -6.23 -2.91 -1.41
N SER A 53 -6.05 -1.70 -1.97
CA SER A 53 -6.05 -0.46 -1.19
C SER A 53 -7.43 -0.16 -0.58
N ALA A 54 -8.50 -0.76 -1.12
CA ALA A 54 -9.84 -0.72 -0.55
C ALA A 54 -9.93 -1.34 0.87
N ALA A 55 -8.95 -2.16 1.27
CA ALA A 55 -8.86 -2.66 2.64
C ALA A 55 -8.61 -1.55 3.67
N GLY A 56 -8.17 -0.37 3.23
CA GLY A 56 -8.05 0.83 4.05
C GLY A 56 -6.89 0.75 5.05
N GLU A 57 -7.08 1.37 6.22
CA GLU A 57 -6.04 1.46 7.25
C GLU A 57 -5.60 0.08 7.75
N PHE A 58 -6.48 -0.93 7.73
CA PHE A 58 -6.11 -2.30 8.09
C PHE A 58 -4.96 -2.86 7.25
N LEU A 59 -4.95 -2.55 5.95
CA LEU A 59 -3.83 -2.88 5.08
C LEU A 59 -2.61 -2.01 5.43
N LEU A 60 -2.82 -0.70 5.54
CA LEU A 60 -1.73 0.26 5.71
C LEU A 60 -0.95 0.02 7.01
N GLU A 61 -1.62 -0.29 8.11
CA GLU A 61 -1.01 -0.65 9.40
C GLU A 61 -0.14 -1.89 9.28
N GLY A 62 -0.64 -2.94 8.64
CA GLY A 62 0.10 -4.19 8.43
C GLY A 62 1.40 -3.95 7.65
N VAL A 63 1.32 -3.19 6.56
CA VAL A 63 2.48 -2.85 5.73
C VAL A 63 3.44 -1.91 6.46
N ARG A 64 2.92 -0.89 7.16
CA ARG A 64 3.71 0.08 7.91
C ARG A 64 4.57 -0.59 8.98
N LYS A 65 4.01 -1.56 9.70
CA LYS A 65 4.75 -2.32 10.72
C LYS A 65 6.00 -3.00 10.14
N GLU A 66 5.88 -3.60 8.96
CA GLU A 66 6.97 -4.33 8.30
C GLU A 66 7.96 -3.35 7.64
N TYR A 67 7.45 -2.26 7.07
CA TYR A 67 8.23 -1.15 6.52
C TYR A 67 9.15 -0.52 7.58
N GLU A 68 8.62 -0.15 8.74
CA GLU A 68 9.37 0.58 9.78
C GLU A 68 10.53 -0.24 10.35
N GLN A 69 10.48 -1.57 10.30
CA GLN A 69 11.57 -2.44 10.78
C GLN A 69 12.84 -2.35 9.92
N LEU A 70 12.73 -1.96 8.65
CA LEU A 70 13.81 -2.03 7.67
C LEU A 70 14.26 -0.66 7.14
N VAL A 71 13.51 0.39 7.44
CA VAL A 71 13.78 1.76 7.00
C VAL A 71 14.75 2.46 7.93
N PHE A 72 15.70 3.21 7.36
CA PHE A 72 16.61 4.04 8.15
C PHE A 72 15.84 5.07 8.98
N PRO A 73 16.23 5.35 10.25
CA PRO A 73 15.47 6.24 11.13
C PRO A 73 15.10 7.59 10.52
N GLN A 74 16.04 8.22 9.81
CA GLN A 74 15.84 9.51 9.16
C GLN A 74 14.82 9.43 8.00
N VAL A 75 14.86 8.35 7.22
CA VAL A 75 13.93 8.11 6.11
C VAL A 75 12.52 7.85 6.63
N ARG A 76 12.38 7.27 7.83
CA ARG A 76 11.08 7.04 8.48
C ARG A 76 10.35 8.35 8.78
N GLU A 77 11.10 9.43 9.04
CA GLU A 77 10.54 10.76 9.34
C GLU A 77 10.13 11.50 8.07
N THR A 78 10.75 11.20 6.92
CA THR A 78 10.55 11.93 5.66
C THR A 78 9.70 11.20 4.63
N THR A 79 9.67 9.86 4.65
CA THR A 79 8.92 9.03 3.72
C THR A 79 7.69 8.42 4.37
N HIS A 80 6.50 8.74 3.85
CA HIS A 80 5.24 8.26 4.40
C HIS A 80 4.44 7.38 3.46
N LEU A 81 3.87 6.29 3.98
CA LEU A 81 2.93 5.44 3.25
C LEU A 81 1.53 6.10 3.24
N ARG A 82 0.86 6.07 2.08
CA ARG A 82 -0.51 6.58 1.87
C ARG A 82 -1.31 5.65 0.96
N LEU A 83 -2.64 5.74 1.03
CA LEU A 83 -3.53 5.05 0.10
C LEU A 83 -3.89 5.98 -1.07
N ALA A 84 -4.03 5.43 -2.27
CA ALA A 84 -4.49 6.18 -3.42
C ALA A 84 -5.97 6.58 -3.26
N GLU A 85 -6.28 7.85 -3.49
CA GLU A 85 -7.63 8.40 -3.32
C GLU A 85 -8.46 8.38 -4.62
N LEU A 86 -7.78 8.46 -5.78
CA LEU A 86 -8.44 8.56 -7.09
C LEU A 86 -8.97 7.22 -7.61
N GLY A 87 -8.65 6.10 -6.96
CA GLY A 87 -9.12 4.77 -7.35
C GLY A 87 -8.94 4.48 -8.85
N ASN A 88 -10.02 4.06 -9.50
CA ASN A 88 -10.01 3.71 -10.93
C ASN A 88 -9.83 4.93 -11.86
N ASP A 89 -10.09 6.14 -11.36
CA ASP A 89 -9.99 7.37 -12.14
C ASP A 89 -8.55 7.89 -12.22
N ALA A 90 -7.63 7.35 -11.42
CA ALA A 90 -6.23 7.77 -11.39
C ALA A 90 -5.57 7.76 -12.79
N GLY A 91 -5.88 6.74 -13.60
CA GLY A 91 -5.32 6.59 -14.95
C GLY A 91 -5.84 7.65 -15.93
N VAL A 92 -7.15 7.88 -15.97
CA VAL A 92 -7.76 8.85 -16.90
C VAL A 92 -7.43 10.30 -16.50
N ILE A 93 -7.39 10.59 -15.19
CA ILE A 93 -6.96 11.89 -14.67
C ILE A 93 -5.49 12.14 -15.02
N GLY A 94 -4.63 11.13 -14.84
CA GLY A 94 -3.21 11.21 -15.23
C GLY A 94 -3.03 11.43 -16.73
N ALA A 95 -3.83 10.78 -17.57
CA ALA A 95 -3.79 11.01 -19.01
C ALA A 95 -4.21 12.44 -19.40
N ALA A 96 -5.27 12.96 -18.78
CA ALA A 96 -5.72 14.33 -19.01
C ALA A 96 -4.70 15.38 -18.52
N SER A 97 -4.06 15.14 -17.37
CA SER A 97 -3.08 16.07 -16.81
C SER A 97 -1.85 16.24 -17.70
N LEU A 98 -1.45 15.21 -18.45
CA LEU A 98 -0.34 15.31 -19.43
C LEU A 98 -0.60 16.34 -20.53
N VAL A 99 -1.86 16.56 -20.91
CA VAL A 99 -2.22 17.60 -21.90
C VAL A 99 -2.28 18.97 -21.24
N LEU A 100 -2.76 19.06 -20.00
CA LEU A 100 -2.82 20.31 -19.23
C LEU A 100 -1.44 20.84 -18.81
N LEU A 101 -0.44 19.95 -18.70
CA LEU A 101 0.94 20.29 -18.35
C LEU A 101 1.77 20.81 -19.54
N LYS A 102 1.23 20.80 -20.75
CA LYS A 102 1.85 21.45 -21.91
C LYS A 102 1.45 22.91 -21.95
N ASP A 103 2.42 23.80 -21.74
CA ASP A 103 2.41 25.14 -22.33
C ASP A 103 2.37 25.05 -23.87
#